data_AF-A0A1Y2BFJ8-F1
#
_entry.id   AF-A0A1Y2BFJ8-F1
#
_cell.length_a   1.000
_cell.length_b   1.000
_cell.length_c   1.000
_cell.angle_alpha   90.00
_cell.angle_beta   90.00
_cell.angle_gamma   90.00
#
_symmetry.space_group_name_H-M   'P 1'
#
loop_
_entity.id
_entity.type
_entity.pdbx_description
1 polymer ?
#
loop_
_entity_poly.entity_id
_entity_poly.type
_entity_poly.pdbx_seq_one_letter_code
_entity_poly.pdbx_strand_id
1 'polypeptide(L)' 'VTVGTVTGKQFKVAIRPTDTVRDVKIRIEEEEAIPLETQILMFGEKTLKDTAAIRDLGIRAGSRLQLAVHMTAGI' A
#
# COMPACT_ATOMS: atom_id res chain seq x y z
N VAL A 1 -3.95 -0.59 9.16
CA VAL A 1 -3.02 -1.66 8.72
C VAL A 1 -1.59 -1.24 9.00
N THR A 2 -0.69 -2.20 9.13
CA THR A 2 0.74 -1.92 9.22
C THR A 2 1.34 -2.08 7.83
N VAL A 3 1.93 -1.02 7.30
CA VAL A 3 2.61 -1.03 6.01
C VAL A 3 4.11 -1.06 6.30
N GLY A 4 4.80 -2.08 5.78
CA GLY A 4 6.24 -2.19 5.85
C GLY A 4 6.88 -1.90 4.51
N THR A 5 7.82 -0.97 4.45
CA THR A 5 8.59 -0.69 3.24
C THR A 5 9.69 -1.72 3.06
N VAL A 6 10.14 -1.91 1.81
CA VAL A 6 11.34 -2.73 1.51
C VAL A 6 12.62 -2.17 2.12
N THR A 7 12.63 -0.89 2.52
CA THR A 7 13.74 -0.26 3.24
C THR A 7 13.77 -0.59 4.74
N GLY A 8 12.80 -1.39 5.24
CA GLY A 8 12.73 -1.82 6.64
C GLY A 8 11.94 -0.88 7.56
N LYS A 9 11.43 0.25 7.04
CA LYS A 9 10.56 1.17 7.77
C LYS A 9 9.15 0.58 7.88
N GLN A 10 8.49 0.79 9.01
CA GLN A 10 7.10 0.38 9.20
C GLN A 10 6.29 1.54 9.75
N PHE A 11 5.09 1.72 9.21
CA PHE A 11 4.16 2.75 9.65
C PHE A 11 2.73 2.23 9.62
N LYS A 12 1.85 2.91 10.36
CA LYS A 12 0.44 2.51 10.48
C LYS A 12 -0.43 3.43 9.63
N VAL A 13 -1.15 2.84 8.69
CA VAL A 13 -2.13 3.56 7.86
C VAL A 13 -3.54 3.21 8.34
N ALA A 14 -4.35 4.22 8.66
CA ALA A 14 -5.76 4.02 8.92
C ALA A 14 -6.45 3.68 7.60
N ILE A 15 -7.24 2.61 7.55
CA ILE A 15 -8.01 2.22 6.36
C ILE A 15 -9.43 1.85 6.77
N ARG A 16 -10.38 2.06 5.87
CA ARG A 16 -11.78 1.67 6.04
C ARG A 16 -12.08 0.46 5.15
N PRO A 17 -13.08 -0.37 5.49
CA PRO A 17 -13.49 -1.50 4.65
C PRO A 17 -14.00 -1.07 3.26
N THR A 18 -14.48 0.17 3.16
CA THR A 18 -14.94 0.80 1.91
C THR A 18 -13.82 1.39 1.08
N ASP A 19 -12.64 1.58 1.66
CA ASP A 19 -11.50 2.16 0.95
C ASP A 19 -10.99 1.16 -0.09
N THR A 20 -10.48 1.68 -1.20
CA THR A 20 -9.81 0.89 -2.23
C THR A 20 -8.31 0.85 -1.99
N VAL A 21 -7.62 -0.07 -2.67
CA VAL A 21 -6.14 -0.10 -2.67
C VAL A 21 -5.58 1.26 -3.13
N ARG A 22 -6.23 1.92 -4.09
CA ARG A 22 -5.84 3.26 -4.56
C ARG A 22 -5.91 4.31 -3.44
N ASP A 23 -6.98 4.31 -2.64
CA ASP A 23 -7.11 5.23 -1.49
C ASP A 23 -5.98 5.03 -0.47
N VAL A 24 -5.58 3.77 -0.24
CA VAL A 24 -4.46 3.48 0.66
C VAL A 24 -3.15 4.00 0.09
N LYS A 25 -2.91 3.86 -1.21
CA LYS A 25 -1.71 4.41 -1.88
C LYS A 25 -1.63 5.93 -1.81
N ILE A 26 -2.74 6.62 -2.00
CA ILE A 26 -2.81 8.08 -1.88
C ILE A 26 -2.36 8.52 -0.48
N ARG A 27 -2.86 7.85 0.57
CA ARG A 27 -2.46 8.17 1.95
C ARG A 27 -0.97 7.89 2.20
N ILE A 28 -0.44 6.83 1.59
CA ILE A 28 1.00 6.54 1.66
C ILE A 28 1.82 7.60 0.92
N GLU A 29 1.31 8.12 -0.22
CA GLU A 29 1.95 9.21 -0.95
C GLU A 29 2.00 10.48 -0.10
N GLU A 30 0.91 10.82 0.59
CA GLU A 30 0.89 11.99 1.49
C GLU A 30 1.86 11.85 2.67
N GLU A 31 1.99 10.65 3.25
CA GLU A 31 2.84 10.42 4.43
C GLU A 31 4.33 10.20 4.10
N GLU A 32 4.63 9.47 3.02
CA GLU A 32 6.00 9.10 2.64
C GLU A 32 6.54 9.89 1.44
N ALA A 33 5.72 10.73 0.79
CA ALA A 33 6.05 11.47 -0.44
C ALA A 33 6.50 10.56 -1.62
N ILE A 34 5.96 9.33 -1.69
CA ILE A 34 6.27 8.37 -2.76
C ILE A 34 5.16 8.42 -3.82
N PRO A 35 5.46 8.64 -5.12
CA PRO A 35 4.44 8.71 -6.16
C PRO A 35 3.61 7.43 -6.25
N LEU A 36 2.29 7.54 -6.26
CA LEU A 36 1.37 6.38 -6.27
C LEU A 36 1.55 5.42 -7.47
N GLU A 37 2.09 5.90 -8.59
CA GLU A 37 2.48 5.08 -9.75
C GLU A 37 3.69 4.16 -9.47
N THR A 38 4.60 4.59 -8.61
CA THR A 38 5.78 3.81 -8.21
C THR A 38 5.49 2.88 -7.04
N GLN A 39 4.38 3.11 -6.33
CA GLN A 39 3.98 2.30 -5.18
C GLN A 39 3.38 0.95 -5.60
N ILE A 40 4.01 -0.13 -5.15
CA ILE A 40 3.50 -1.49 -5.27
C ILE A 40 3.12 -2.01 -3.89
N LEU A 41 1.81 -2.09 -3.63
CA LEU A 41 1.28 -2.72 -2.42
C LEU A 41 1.14 -4.22 -2.61
N MET A 42 1.61 -4.97 -1.62
CA MET A 42 1.60 -6.43 -1.59
C MET A 42 1.01 -6.93 -0.28
N PHE A 43 0.20 -7.98 -0.36
CA PHE A 43 -0.34 -8.68 0.80
C PHE A 43 0.03 -10.16 0.70
N GLY A 44 0.95 -10.60 1.57
CA GLY A 44 1.61 -11.90 1.40
C GLY A 44 2.36 -11.92 0.07
N GLU A 45 2.08 -12.94 -0.75
CA GLU A 45 2.71 -13.12 -2.07
C GLU A 45 1.90 -12.48 -3.21
N LYS A 46 0.82 -11.75 -2.91
CA LYS A 46 -0.09 -11.20 -3.90
C LYS A 46 0.06 -9.69 -4.02
N THR A 47 0.31 -9.21 -5.24
CA THR A 47 0.24 -7.79 -5.56
C THR A 47 -1.21 -7.32 -5.58
N LEU A 48 -1.46 -6.17 -4.98
CA LEU A 48 -2.79 -5.59 -4.89
C LEU A 48 -3.04 -4.69 -6.10
N LYS A 49 -4.23 -4.85 -6.71
CA LYS A 49 -4.68 -3.99 -7.81
C LYS A 49 -5.43 -2.79 -7.26
N ASP A 50 -5.23 -1.62 -7.86
CA ASP A 50 -5.83 -0.35 -7.43
C ASP A 50 -7.36 -0.37 -7.43
N THR A 51 -7.96 -1.17 -8.31
CA THR A 51 -9.43 -1.32 -8.44
C THR A 51 -10.05 -2.22 -7.38
N ALA A 52 -9.26 -2.95 -6.59
CA ALA A 52 -9.77 -3.87 -5.58
C ALA A 52 -10.07 -3.11 -4.28
N ALA A 53 -11.22 -3.40 -3.68
CA ALA A 53 -11.55 -2.90 -2.35
C ALA A 53 -10.78 -3.69 -1.28
N ILE A 54 -10.38 -3.00 -0.22
CA ILE A 54 -9.68 -3.61 0.92
C ILE A 54 -10.46 -4.78 1.53
N ARG A 55 -11.79 -4.63 1.63
CA ARG A 55 -12.68 -5.68 2.15
C ARG A 55 -12.67 -6.95 1.30
N ASP A 56 -12.70 -6.81 -0.02
CA ASP A 56 -12.68 -7.94 -0.96
C ASP A 56 -11.35 -8.69 -0.96
N LEU A 57 -10.27 -8.03 -0.57
CA LEU A 57 -8.95 -8.62 -0.41
C LEU A 57 -8.75 -9.33 0.94
N GLY A 58 -9.74 -9.25 1.85
CA GLY A 58 -9.63 -9.80 3.20
C GLY A 58 -8.68 -9.02 4.11
N ILE A 59 -8.28 -7.81 3.72
CA ILE A 59 -7.39 -6.95 4.50
C ILE A 59 -8.21 -6.31 5.62
N ARG A 60 -7.72 -6.41 6.86
CA ARG A 60 -8.39 -5.87 8.06
C ARG A 60 -7.44 -5.06 8.91
N ALA A 61 -7.99 -4.36 9.92
CA ALA A 61 -7.17 -3.76 10.95
C ALA A 61 -6.28 -4.84 11.61
N GLY A 62 -4.96 -4.60 11.64
CA GLY A 62 -3.96 -5.57 12.08
C GLY A 62 -3.28 -6.35 10.96
N SER A 63 -3.80 -6.35 9.73
CA SER A 63 -3.10 -6.93 8.59
C SER A 63 -1.80 -6.19 8.29
N ARG A 64 -0.78 -6.95 7.87
CA ARG A 64 0.53 -6.45 7.45
C ARG A 64 0.61 -6.41 5.93
N LEU A 65 0.89 -5.24 5.38
CA LEU A 65 1.13 -5.00 3.96
C LEU A 65 2.61 -4.72 3.73
N GLN A 66 3.12 -5.11 2.57
CA GLN A 66 4.44 -4.72 2.10
C GLN A 66 4.31 -3.66 1.00
N LEU A 67 5.06 -2.58 1.13
CA LEU A 67 5.22 -1.54 0.13
C LEU A 67 6.58 -1.70 -0.55
N ALA A 68 6.56 -2.06 -1.83
CA ALA A 68 7.71 -1.95 -2.72
C ALA A 68 7.61 -0.67 -3.54
N VAL A 69 8.75 -0.06 -3.82
CA VAL A 69 8.85 1.11 -4.69
C VAL A 69 9.49 0.66 -5.98
N HIS A 70 8.78 0.79 -7.09
CA HIS A 70 9.35 0.59 -8.41
C HIS A 70 10.03 1.88 -8.84
N MET A 71 11.35 1.92 -8.69
CA MET A 71 12.14 3.02 -9.23
C MET A 71 12.27 2.80 -10.74
N THR A 72 11.36 3.36 -11.52
CA THR A 72 11.68 3.71 -12.91
C THR A 72 12.68 4.84 -12.84
N ALA A 73 13.97 4.52 -12.95
CA ALA A 73 15.01 5.52 -13.16
C ALA A 73 14.61 6.33 -14.41
N GLY A 74 14.14 7.55 -14.19
CA GLY A 74 14.03 8.54 -15.25
C GLY A 74 15.44 8.81 -15.76
N ILE A 75 15.59 8.60 -17.07
CA ILE A 75 16.75 8.97 -17.89
C ILE A 75 17.02 10.47 -17.76
#